data_AF-A0A1G8ZQX3-F1
#
_entry.id   AF-A0A1G8ZQX3-F1
#
_cell.length_a   1.000
_cell.length_b   1.000
_cell.length_c   1.000
_cell.angle_alpha   90.00
_cell.angle_beta   90.00
_cell.angle_gamma   90.00
#
_symmetry.space_group_name_H-M   'P 1'
#
loop_
_entity.id
_entity.type
_entity.pdbx_description
1 polymer ?
#
loop_
_entity_poly.entity_id
_entity_poly.type
_entity_poly.pdbx_seq_one_letter_code
_entity_poly.pdbx_strand_id
1 'polypeptide(L)'
;MSLNIKVCSSKNRYGYIRGEIDNFYWYALVHKEEVEFGLNPNNLSAGQGRVSRLCVYKDVPMYNYTKRLIYANYKRQWEVFNSGYEEMIRNLVEYLDRRYSIRVVK
;
A
#
# COMPACT_ATOMS: atom_id res chain seq x y z
N MET A 1 -12.84 -7.76 10.75
CA MET A 1 -11.72 -8.02 11.69
C MET A 1 -10.75 -6.86 11.62
N SER A 2 -10.13 -6.42 12.72
CA SER A 2 -9.15 -5.33 12.66
C SER A 2 -7.79 -5.87 12.19
N LEU A 3 -7.38 -5.54 10.96
CA LEU A 3 -6.05 -5.89 10.44
C LEU A 3 -4.97 -5.13 11.22
N ASN A 4 -3.87 -5.79 11.55
CA ASN A 4 -2.78 -5.16 12.28
C ASN A 4 -1.80 -4.49 11.32
N ILE A 5 -2.07 -3.22 10.99
CA ILE A 5 -1.21 -2.40 10.12
C ILE A 5 -0.13 -1.71 10.96
N LYS A 6 1.14 -2.02 10.66
CA LYS A 6 2.32 -1.40 11.29
C LYS A 6 3.12 -0.63 10.26
N VAL A 7 3.56 0.58 10.58
CA VAL A 7 4.46 1.37 9.73
C VAL A 7 5.88 1.23 10.27
N CYS A 8 6.77 0.57 9.52
CA CYS A 8 8.14 0.27 9.96
C CYS A 8 9.14 1.38 9.59
N SER A 9 8.85 2.17 8.55
CA SER A 9 9.66 3.35 8.20
C SER A 9 8.88 4.30 7.31
N SER A 10 8.92 5.60 7.64
CA SER A 10 8.46 6.69 6.79
C SER A 10 9.62 7.64 6.50
N LYS A 11 10.27 7.50 5.34
CA LYS A 11 11.23 8.52 4.89
C LYS A 11 10.42 9.70 4.32
N ASN A 12 10.32 10.77 5.11
CA ASN A 12 9.43 11.92 4.89
C ASN A 12 9.66 12.73 3.61
N ARG A 13 10.70 12.48 2.81
CA ARG A 13 11.04 13.36 1.68
C ARG A 13 10.21 13.12 0.41
N TYR A 14 9.68 11.92 0.21
CA TYR A 14 8.99 11.56 -1.04
C TYR A 14 7.67 10.79 -0.85
N GLY A 15 7.14 10.72 0.38
CA GLY A 15 5.92 9.95 0.64
C GLY A 15 6.12 8.43 0.55
N TYR A 16 7.37 7.96 0.52
CA TYR A 16 7.67 6.53 0.54
C TYR A 16 7.56 6.00 1.96
N ILE A 17 6.72 4.98 2.11
CA ILE A 17 6.42 4.33 3.37
C ILE A 17 6.45 2.82 3.19
N ARG A 18 6.80 2.12 4.26
CA ARG A 18 6.78 0.66 4.29
C ARG A 18 6.37 0.17 5.66
N GLY A 19 5.87 -1.06 5.68
CA GLY A 19 5.35 -1.64 6.88
C GLY A 19 4.93 -3.08 6.72
N GLU A 20 4.12 -3.51 7.67
CA GLU A 20 3.55 -4.85 7.75
C GLU A 20 2.03 -4.76 7.91
N ILE A 21 1.32 -5.75 7.38
CA ILE A 21 -0.11 -5.97 7.63
C ILE A 21 -0.30 -7.45 7.91
N ASP A 22 -0.66 -7.76 9.15
CA ASP A 22 -0.63 -9.13 9.69
C ASP A 22 0.70 -9.84 9.44
N ASN A 23 0.75 -10.80 8.51
CA ASN A 23 1.96 -11.53 8.13
C ASN A 23 2.50 -11.16 6.73
N PHE A 24 2.03 -10.05 6.14
CA PHE A 24 2.50 -9.51 4.87
C PHE A 24 3.38 -8.28 5.08
N TYR A 25 4.34 -8.10 4.20
CA TYR A 25 5.09 -6.85 4.07
C TYR A 25 4.47 -5.99 2.98
N TRP A 26 4.59 -4.67 3.13
CA TRP A 26 4.16 -3.73 2.11
C TRP A 26 5.06 -2.51 2.00
N TYR A 27 5.03 -1.89 0.82
CA TYR A 27 5.50 -0.52 0.63
C TYR A 27 4.53 0.26 -0.25
N ALA A 28 4.51 1.57 -0.05
CA ALA A 28 3.69 2.48 -0.83
C ALA A 28 4.38 3.82 -1.09
N LEU A 29 3.96 4.47 -2.17
CA LEU A 29 4.29 5.87 -2.47
C LEU A 29 3.01 6.70 -2.35
N VAL A 30 2.92 7.49 -1.27
CA VAL A 30 1.73 8.22 -0.88
C VAL A 30 1.95 9.72 -1.03
N HIS A 31 1.08 10.37 -1.78
CA HIS A 31 1.11 11.81 -2.02
C HIS A 31 0.27 12.55 -0.97
N LYS A 32 0.61 13.81 -0.73
CA LYS A 32 -0.15 14.68 0.18
C LYS A 32 -1.53 15.01 -0.40
N GLU A 33 -1.55 15.34 -1.68
CA GLU A 33 -2.78 15.58 -2.44
C GLU A 33 -3.06 14.37 -3.34
N GLU A 34 -4.31 14.25 -3.79
CA GLU A 34 -4.69 13.21 -4.74
C GLU A 34 -4.01 13.43 -6.10
N VAL A 35 -3.66 12.32 -6.76
CA VAL A 35 -3.08 12.31 -8.10
C VAL A 35 -3.97 11.52 -9.03
N GLU A 36 -3.98 11.85 -10.32
CA GLU A 36 -4.85 11.25 -11.36
C GLU A 36 -4.59 9.76 -11.64
N PHE A 37 -3.45 9.26 -11.16
CA PHE A 37 -3.01 7.88 -11.31
C PHE A 37 -2.88 7.15 -9.96
N GLY A 38 -3.50 7.70 -8.91
CA GLY A 38 -3.56 7.09 -7.59
C GLY A 38 -4.56 5.94 -7.52
N LEU A 39 -4.44 5.14 -6.46
CA LEU A 39 -5.46 4.14 -6.12
C LEU A 39 -6.63 4.83 -5.43
N ASN A 40 -7.81 4.68 -6.00
CA ASN A 40 -9.04 5.12 -5.36
C ASN A 40 -9.36 4.18 -4.18
N PRO A 41 -9.46 4.69 -2.93
CA PRO A 41 -9.68 3.85 -1.75
C PRO A 41 -11.04 3.13 -1.76
N ASN A 42 -12.04 3.65 -2.46
CA ASN A 42 -13.41 3.12 -2.46
C ASN A 42 -13.61 1.93 -3.41
N ASN A 43 -12.77 1.75 -4.42
CA ASN A 43 -12.96 0.71 -5.43
C ASN A 43 -11.65 0.08 -5.93
N LEU A 44 -10.50 0.53 -5.42
CA LEU A 44 -9.16 0.08 -5.83
C LEU A 44 -8.85 0.28 -7.32
N SER A 45 -9.63 1.05 -8.07
CA SER A 45 -9.31 1.37 -9.46
C SER A 45 -8.20 2.41 -9.52
N ALA A 46 -7.47 2.43 -10.64
CA ALA A 46 -6.63 3.57 -10.98
C ALA A 46 -7.51 4.82 -11.17
N GLY A 47 -7.05 5.97 -10.69
CA GLY A 47 -7.76 7.23 -10.79
C GLY A 47 -7.35 8.22 -9.70
N GLN A 48 -8.33 8.90 -9.12
CA GLN A 48 -8.09 9.89 -8.07
C GLN A 48 -7.83 9.21 -6.71
N GLY A 49 -6.59 9.31 -6.25
CA GLY A 49 -6.19 8.82 -4.94
C GLY A 49 -4.77 9.25 -4.55
N ARG A 50 -4.38 9.05 -3.29
CA ARG A 50 -3.06 9.45 -2.79
C ARG A 50 -1.99 8.39 -3.00
N VAL A 51 -2.37 7.11 -3.09
CA VAL A 51 -1.42 5.99 -3.23
C VAL A 51 -1.10 5.73 -4.70
N SER A 52 0.03 6.25 -5.18
CA SER A 52 0.46 6.08 -6.58
C SER A 52 1.25 4.80 -6.87
N ARG A 53 1.79 4.18 -5.82
CA ARG A 53 2.45 2.87 -5.88
C ARG A 53 2.08 2.09 -4.63
N LEU A 54 1.82 0.81 -4.79
CA LEU A 54 1.58 -0.12 -3.70
C LEU A 54 2.15 -1.47 -4.07
N CYS A 55 2.85 -2.12 -3.15
CA CYS A 55 3.23 -3.51 -3.30
C CYS A 55 3.00 -4.23 -1.98
N VAL A 56 2.37 -5.39 -2.04
CA VAL A 56 2.13 -6.29 -0.92
C VAL A 56 2.75 -7.64 -1.25
N TYR A 57 3.60 -8.12 -0.35
CA TYR A 57 4.42 -9.30 -0.61
C TYR A 57 4.72 -10.11 0.65
N LYS A 58 5.18 -11.34 0.43
CA LYS A 58 5.84 -12.17 1.44
C LYS A 58 7.20 -12.61 0.94
N ASP A 59 8.17 -12.61 1.83
CA ASP A 59 9.50 -13.14 1.57
C ASP A 59 9.57 -14.56 2.15
N VAL A 60 9.80 -15.54 1.27
CA VAL A 60 9.94 -16.96 1.63
C VAL A 60 11.42 -17.32 1.54
N PRO A 61 12.07 -17.65 2.68
CA PRO A 61 13.45 -18.08 2.65
C PRO A 61 13.54 -19.44 1.95
N MET A 62 14.41 -19.52 0.95
CA MET A 62 14.83 -20.76 0.29
C MET A 62 16.27 -21.07 0.69
N TYR A 63 16.76 -22.25 0.33
CA TYR A 63 18.09 -22.72 0.72
C TYR A 63 19.24 -21.74 0.38
N ASN A 64 19.20 -21.10 -0.80
CA ASN A 64 20.27 -20.20 -1.29
C ASN A 64 19.81 -18.77 -1.60
N TYR A 65 18.52 -18.46 -1.46
CA TYR A 65 17.96 -17.16 -1.84
C TYR A 65 16.64 -16.90 -1.13
N THR A 66 16.13 -15.67 -1.22
CA THR A 66 14.78 -15.34 -0.73
C THR A 66 13.84 -15.19 -1.92
N LYS A 67 12.78 -15.99 -1.96
CA LYS A 67 11.73 -15.87 -2.98
C LYS A 67 10.68 -14.86 -2.51
N ARG A 68 10.50 -13.77 -3.25
CA ARG A 68 9.42 -12.81 -3.00
C ARG A 68 8.15 -13.22 -3.74
N LEU A 69 7.07 -13.45 -2.98
CA LEU A 69 5.73 -13.69 -3.51
C LEU A 69 4.96 -12.37 -3.48
N ILE A 70 4.55 -11.89 -4.65
CA ILE A 70 3.80 -10.63 -4.81
C ILE A 70 2.31 -10.96 -4.88
N TYR A 71 1.52 -10.33 -4.00
CA TYR A 71 0.07 -10.52 -3.90
C TYR A 71 -0.71 -9.33 -4.47
N ALA A 72 -0.11 -8.14 -4.38
CA ALA A 72 -0.62 -6.94 -5.00
C ALA A 72 0.58 -6.10 -5.46
N ASN A 73 0.50 -5.54 -6.66
CA ASN A 73 1.48 -4.60 -7.17
C ASN A 73 0.79 -3.60 -8.09
N TYR A 74 0.72 -2.36 -7.62
CA TYR A 74 0.16 -1.22 -8.32
C TYR A 74 1.27 -0.23 -8.65
N LYS A 75 1.33 0.19 -9.90
CA LYS A 75 2.24 1.21 -10.41
C LYS A 75 1.52 2.03 -11.48
N ARG A 76 0.68 2.97 -11.04
CA ARG A 76 -0.30 3.72 -11.88
C ARG A 76 -1.41 2.86 -12.50
N GLN A 77 -1.23 1.55 -12.53
CA GLN A 77 -2.18 0.51 -12.88
C GLN A 77 -1.81 -0.77 -12.13
N TRP A 78 -2.73 -1.72 -12.04
CA TRP A 78 -2.45 -3.03 -11.44
C TRP A 78 -1.57 -3.88 -12.36
N GLU A 79 -0.37 -4.23 -11.91
CA GLU A 79 0.47 -5.26 -12.53
C GLU A 79 0.15 -6.64 -11.94
N VAL A 80 -0.21 -6.69 -10.64
CA VAL A 80 -0.67 -7.89 -9.93
C VAL A 80 -1.79 -7.48 -8.98
N PHE A 81 -2.91 -8.19 -9.03
CA PHE A 81 -4.01 -8.00 -8.09
C PHE A 81 -4.66 -9.34 -7.75
N ASN A 82 -4.35 -9.88 -6.57
CA ASN A 82 -4.97 -11.10 -6.09
C ASN A 82 -6.27 -10.75 -5.33
N SER A 83 -7.42 -11.06 -5.94
CA SER A 83 -8.76 -10.76 -5.39
C SER A 83 -9.03 -11.44 -4.05
N GLY A 84 -8.37 -12.57 -3.74
CA GLY A 84 -8.46 -13.21 -2.42
C GLY A 84 -7.93 -12.34 -1.27
N TYR A 85 -7.22 -11.26 -1.59
CA TYR A 85 -6.66 -10.30 -0.63
C TYR A 85 -7.26 -8.89 -0.80
N GLU A 86 -8.33 -8.73 -1.57
CA GLU A 86 -8.92 -7.42 -1.88
C GLU A 86 -9.26 -6.61 -0.63
N GLU A 87 -9.93 -7.23 0.35
CA GLU A 87 -10.33 -6.53 1.59
C GLU A 87 -9.10 -6.02 2.36
N MET A 88 -8.03 -6.81 2.42
CA MET A 88 -6.77 -6.42 3.07
C MET A 88 -6.11 -5.24 2.33
N ILE A 89 -6.09 -5.29 1.00
CA ILE A 89 -5.54 -4.23 0.15
C ILE A 89 -6.35 -2.94 0.32
N ARG A 90 -7.68 -3.04 0.33
CA ARG A 90 -8.61 -1.92 0.54
C ARG A 90 -8.38 -1.26 1.89
N ASN A 91 -8.38 -2.05 2.97
CA ASN A 91 -8.12 -1.55 4.32
C ASN A 91 -6.74 -0.85 4.43
N LEU A 92 -5.72 -1.37 3.75
CA LEU A 92 -4.41 -0.72 3.69
C LEU A 92 -4.47 0.62 2.93
N VAL A 93 -5.08 0.66 1.74
CA VAL A 93 -5.20 1.89 0.95
C VAL A 93 -6.01 2.95 1.71
N GLU A 94 -7.12 2.57 2.34
CA GLU A 94 -7.93 3.46 3.19
C GLU A 94 -7.13 4.00 4.39
N TYR A 95 -6.39 3.14 5.08
CA TYR A 95 -5.53 3.56 6.19
C TYR A 95 -4.49 4.59 5.74
N LEU A 96 -3.85 4.34 4.60
CA LEU A 96 -2.85 5.24 4.04
C LEU A 96 -3.47 6.55 3.58
N ASP A 97 -4.62 6.52 2.92
CA ASP A 97 -5.31 7.73 2.50
C ASP A 97 -5.70 8.59 3.71
N ARG A 98 -6.36 8.02 4.72
CA ARG A 98 -6.75 8.74 5.95
C ARG A 98 -5.56 9.35 6.67
N ARG A 99 -4.46 8.60 6.83
CA ARG A 99 -3.25 9.05 7.52
C ARG A 99 -2.67 10.32 6.89
N TYR A 100 -2.73 10.44 5.55
CA TYR A 100 -2.16 11.56 4.82
C TYR A 100 -3.18 12.64 4.45
N SER A 101 -4.48 12.36 4.60
CA SER A 101 -5.58 13.33 4.52
C SER A 101 -5.70 14.21 5.76
N ILE A 102 -5.09 13.86 6.90
CA ILE A 102 -5.11 14.69 8.12
C ILE A 102 -4.30 15.97 7.87
N ARG A 103 -5.01 17.05 7.56
CA ARG A 103 -4.48 18.41 7.62
C ARG A 103 -4.46 18.82 9.09
N VAL A 104 -3.26 19.02 9.65
CA VAL A 104 -3.14 19.71 10.94
C VAL A 104 -3.74 21.10 10.74
N VAL A 105 -4.88 21.37 11.38
CA VAL A 105 -5.44 22.71 11.45
C VAL A 105 -4.43 23.55 12.22
N LYS A 106 -3.87 24.57 11.56
CA LYS A 106 -3.00 25.56 12.20
C LYS A 106 -3.83 26.57 12.98
#